data_AF-A0A356C1Y2-F1
#
_entry.id   AF-A0A356C1Y2-F1
#
_cell.length_a   1.000
_cell.length_b   1.000
_cell.length_c   1.000
_cell.angle_alpha   90.00
_cell.angle_beta   90.00
_cell.angle_gamma   90.00
#
_symmetry.space_group_name_H-M   'P 1'
#
loop_
_entity.id
_entity.type
_entity.pdbx_description
1 polymer ?
#
loop_
_entity_poly.entity_id
_entity_poly.type
_entity_poly.pdbx_seq_one_letter_code
_entity_poly.pdbx_strand_id
1 'polypeptide(L)'
;MKFTQYFGLRILTWALTIWIGVTFIFFVPRMFPSDPVENMIGRIQSRSGQMDPLEMESLRKSLRVQFGLEGSLLEQYVSFLKKGLLQFDFGPSLMSFPTPVGDIIKTY
;
A
#
# COMPACT_ATOMS: atom_id res chain seq x y z
N MET A 1 -41.77 3.45 0.91
CA MET A 1 -40.92 2.66 1.83
C MET A 1 -40.13 1.53 1.16
N LYS A 2 -40.60 0.91 0.05
CA LYS A 2 -39.84 -0.15 -0.65
C LYS A 2 -38.60 0.35 -1.42
N PHE A 3 -38.65 1.55 -2.00
CA PHE A 3 -37.52 2.12 -2.77
C PHE A 3 -36.30 2.44 -1.90
N THR A 4 -36.50 3.07 -0.73
CA THR A 4 -35.40 3.43 0.19
C THR A 4 -34.71 2.19 0.77
N GLN A 5 -35.47 1.13 1.06
CA GLN A 5 -34.93 -0.16 1.48
C GLN A 5 -34.12 -0.83 0.37
N TYR A 6 -34.63 -0.85 -0.86
CA TYR A 6 -33.91 -1.40 -2.02
C TYR A 6 -32.63 -0.63 -2.31
N PHE A 7 -32.70 0.71 -2.33
CA PHE A 7 -31.56 1.57 -2.61
C PHE A 7 -30.50 1.47 -1.51
N GLY A 8 -30.90 1.45 -0.24
CA GLY A 8 -29.99 1.25 0.89
C GLY A 8 -29.27 -0.10 0.83
N LEU A 9 -30.00 -1.18 0.51
CA LEU A 9 -29.39 -2.50 0.35
C LEU A 9 -28.39 -2.53 -0.82
N ARG A 10 -28.67 -1.82 -1.92
CA ARG A 10 -27.74 -1.69 -3.05
C ARG A 10 -26.47 -0.93 -2.71
N ILE A 11 -26.57 0.19 -1.99
CA ILE A 11 -25.39 0.92 -1.50
C ILE A 11 -24.57 0.05 -0.54
N LEU A 12 -25.23 -0.65 0.39
CA LEU A 12 -24.55 -1.52 1.35
C LEU A 12 -23.79 -2.65 0.63
N THR A 13 -24.44 -3.34 -0.30
CA THR A 13 -23.82 -4.43 -1.07
C THR A 13 -22.67 -3.93 -1.94
N TRP A 14 -22.81 -2.75 -2.57
CA TRP A 14 -21.73 -2.10 -3.31
C TRP A 14 -20.54 -1.75 -2.41
N ALA A 15 -20.78 -1.12 -1.27
CA ALA A 15 -19.75 -0.74 -0.31
C ALA A 15 -19.03 -1.97 0.26
N LEU A 16 -19.77 -3.04 0.61
CA LEU A 16 -19.19 -4.30 1.09
C LEU A 16 -18.32 -4.96 0.02
N THR A 17 -18.76 -4.95 -1.24
CA THR A 17 -17.98 -5.53 -2.35
C THR A 17 -16.64 -4.82 -2.52
N ILE A 18 -16.64 -3.48 -2.52
CA ILE A 18 -15.42 -2.67 -2.59
C ILE A 18 -14.54 -2.94 -1.36
N TRP A 19 -15.13 -2.89 -0.18
CA TRP A 19 -14.40 -3.08 1.07
C TRP A 19 -13.70 -4.44 1.14
N ILE A 20 -14.38 -5.51 0.73
CA ILE A 20 -13.80 -6.86 0.65
C ILE A 20 -12.63 -6.87 -0.34
N GLY A 21 -12.82 -6.34 -1.56
CA GLY A 21 -11.75 -6.29 -2.56
C GLY A 21 -10.52 -5.50 -2.09
N VAL A 22 -10.72 -4.33 -1.49
CA VAL A 22 -9.65 -3.50 -0.92
C VAL A 22 -8.94 -4.22 0.24
N THR A 23 -9.69 -4.95 1.07
CA THR A 23 -9.13 -5.77 2.15
C THR A 23 -8.22 -6.86 1.58
N PHE A 24 -8.64 -7.55 0.52
CA PHE A 24 -7.77 -8.52 -0.16
C PHE A 24 -6.48 -7.90 -0.69
N ILE A 25 -6.55 -6.72 -1.31
CA ILE A 25 -5.36 -6.01 -1.80
C ILE A 25 -4.38 -5.68 -0.67
N PHE A 26 -4.87 -5.43 0.55
CA PHE A 26 -4.01 -5.20 1.72
C PHE A 26 -3.31 -6.48 2.19
N PHE A 27 -4.02 -7.61 2.24
CA PHE A 27 -3.52 -8.86 2.81
C PHE A 27 -2.66 -9.67 1.84
N VAL A 28 -3.02 -9.74 0.55
CA VAL A 28 -2.33 -10.57 -0.45
C VAL A 28 -0.81 -10.31 -0.48
N PRO A 29 -0.33 -9.05 -0.55
CA PRO A 29 1.10 -8.78 -0.55
C PRO A 29 1.81 -9.18 0.75
N ARG A 30 1.11 -9.11 1.88
CA ARG A 30 1.64 -9.43 3.23
C ARG A 30 1.71 -10.92 3.51
N MET A 31 1.07 -11.74 2.67
CA MET A 31 1.17 -13.20 2.74
C MET A 31 2.38 -13.74 1.97
N PHE A 32 3.04 -12.92 1.13
CA PHE A 32 4.26 -13.37 0.47
C PHE A 32 5.39 -13.53 1.50
N PRO A 33 6.21 -14.60 1.39
CA PRO A 33 7.28 -14.87 2.34
C PRO A 33 8.45 -13.89 2.24
N SER A 34 8.57 -13.16 1.11
CA SER A 34 9.66 -12.23 0.85
C SER A 34 9.29 -10.80 1.27
N ASP A 35 10.18 -10.13 2.02
CA ASP A 35 10.01 -8.71 2.35
C ASP A 35 10.29 -7.85 1.10
N PRO A 36 9.29 -7.11 0.57
CA PRO A 36 9.48 -6.27 -0.61
C PRO A 36 10.51 -5.16 -0.38
N VAL A 37 10.70 -4.70 0.86
CA VAL A 37 11.69 -3.67 1.19
C VAL A 37 13.11 -4.23 1.06
N GLU A 38 13.35 -5.45 1.53
CA GLU A 38 14.67 -6.10 1.36
C GLU A 38 14.99 -6.36 -0.11
N ASN A 39 14.00 -6.82 -0.89
CA ASN A 39 14.15 -7.00 -2.33
C ASN A 39 14.51 -5.68 -3.04
N MET A 40 13.91 -4.58 -2.62
CA MET A 40 14.17 -3.26 -3.18
C MET A 40 15.54 -2.72 -2.76
N ILE A 41 15.93 -2.91 -1.51
CA ILE A 41 17.27 -2.60 -1.01
C ILE A 41 18.34 -3.35 -1.81
N GLY A 42 18.16 -4.65 -2.06
CA GLY A 42 19.09 -5.42 -2.88
C GLY A 42 19.23 -4.87 -4.31
N ARG A 43 18.13 -4.38 -4.90
CA ARG A 43 18.15 -3.69 -6.20
C ARG A 43 18.86 -2.33 -6.15
N ILE A 44 18.74 -1.59 -5.06
CA ILE A 44 19.43 -0.31 -4.88
C ILE A 44 20.93 -0.54 -4.69
N GLN A 45 21.31 -1.46 -3.80
CA GLN A 45 22.72 -1.80 -3.53
C GLN A 45 23.44 -2.30 -4.79
N SER A 46 22.79 -3.14 -5.60
CA SER A 46 23.37 -3.61 -6.86
C SER A 46 23.60 -2.50 -7.90
N ARG A 47 22.86 -1.38 -7.83
CA ARG A 47 22.99 -0.23 -8.73
C ARG A 47 23.92 0.86 -8.20
N SER A 48 23.90 1.10 -6.87
CA SER A 48 24.55 2.24 -6.23
C SER A 48 25.88 1.89 -5.53
N GLY A 49 26.27 0.62 -5.49
CA GLY A 49 27.49 0.16 -4.84
C GLY A 49 27.32 -0.10 -3.33
N GLN A 50 28.43 -0.34 -2.63
CA GLN A 50 28.43 -0.56 -1.19
C GLN A 50 28.11 0.76 -0.47
N MET A 51 27.00 0.78 0.26
CA MET A 51 26.57 1.88 1.11
C MET A 51 26.97 1.58 2.56
N ASP A 52 27.19 2.60 3.38
CA ASP A 52 27.54 2.39 4.79
C ASP A 52 26.40 1.64 5.52
N PRO A 53 26.69 0.70 6.44
CA PRO A 53 25.65 -0.06 7.14
C PRO A 53 24.62 0.82 7.86
N LEU A 54 25.02 1.97 8.40
CA LEU A 54 24.13 2.89 9.10
C LEU A 54 23.16 3.59 8.13
N GLU A 55 23.66 3.99 6.96
CA GLU A 55 22.84 4.57 5.90
C GLU A 55 21.81 3.54 5.38
N MET A 56 22.22 2.28 5.25
CA MET A 56 21.34 1.19 4.84
C MET A 56 20.19 0.95 5.81
N GLU A 57 20.45 0.96 7.12
CA GLU A 57 19.39 0.82 8.12
C GLU A 57 18.42 2.00 8.09
N SER A 58 18.93 3.22 7.92
CA SER A 58 18.10 4.42 7.82
C SER A 58 17.17 4.36 6.59
N LEU A 59 17.71 3.89 5.46
CA LEU A 59 16.96 3.70 4.22
C LEU A 59 15.88 2.64 4.39
N ARG A 60 16.23 1.48 4.98
CA ARG A 60 15.27 0.41 5.28
C ARG A 60 14.10 0.91 6.11
N LYS A 61 14.38 1.65 7.18
CA LYS A 61 13.34 2.22 8.05
C LYS A 61 12.46 3.21 7.28
N SER A 62 13.07 4.10 6.50
CA SER A 62 12.33 5.05 5.66
C SER A 62 11.40 4.36 4.66
N LEU A 63 11.88 3.30 3.99
CA LEU A 63 11.08 2.52 3.06
C LEU A 63 9.93 1.81 3.76
N ARG A 64 10.17 1.19 4.93
CA ARG A 64 9.09 0.56 5.72
C ARG A 64 8.00 1.54 6.13
N VAL A 65 8.38 2.76 6.52
CA VAL A 65 7.43 3.84 6.83
C VAL A 65 6.64 4.25 5.58
N GLN A 66 7.32 4.45 4.44
CA GLN A 66 6.68 4.84 3.18
C GLN A 66 5.69 3.79 2.67
N PHE A 67 6.03 2.51 2.79
CA PHE A 67 5.14 1.39 2.41
C PHE A 67 4.09 1.05 3.47
N GLY A 68 4.06 1.75 4.61
CA GLY A 68 3.09 1.51 5.68
C GLY A 68 3.22 0.12 6.31
N LEU A 69 4.46 -0.33 6.49
CA LEU A 69 4.81 -1.64 7.08
C LEU A 69 5.19 -1.53 8.57
N GLU A 70 5.13 -0.32 9.14
CA GLU A 70 5.42 -0.04 10.55
C GLU A 70 4.14 -0.06 11.39
N GLY A 71 4.29 -0.43 12.67
CA GLY A 71 3.18 -0.53 13.62
C GLY A 71 2.40 -1.84 13.56
N SER A 72 1.33 -1.92 14.34
CA SER A 72 0.44 -3.08 14.39
C SER A 72 -0.33 -3.26 13.09
N LEU A 73 -0.76 -4.50 12.81
CA LEU A 73 -1.51 -4.82 11.58
C LEU A 73 -2.79 -3.99 11.43
N LEU A 74 -3.46 -3.67 12.54
CA LEU A 74 -4.65 -2.83 12.56
C LEU A 74 -4.33 -1.38 12.21
N GLU A 75 -3.24 -0.81 12.75
CA GLU A 75 -2.79 0.54 12.41
C GLU A 75 -2.43 0.64 10.92
N GLN A 76 -1.71 -0.35 10.40
CA GLN A 76 -1.39 -0.44 8.97
C GLN A 76 -2.66 -0.48 8.12
N TYR A 77 -3.64 -1.29 8.51
CA TYR A 77 -4.89 -1.44 7.78
C TYR A 77 -5.74 -0.17 7.78
N VAL A 78 -5.92 0.47 8.95
CA VAL A 78 -6.66 1.73 9.07
C VAL A 78 -5.95 2.85 8.30
N SER A 79 -4.62 2.92 8.38
CA SER A 79 -3.82 3.88 7.62
C SER A 79 -3.95 3.66 6.11
N PHE A 80 -3.89 2.42 5.65
CA PHE A 80 -4.09 2.04 4.24
C PHE A 80 -5.46 2.47 3.72
N LEU A 81 -6.53 2.16 4.47
CA LEU A 81 -7.89 2.57 4.09
C LEU A 81 -8.04 4.09 4.06
N LYS A 82 -7.52 4.80 5.07
CA LYS A 82 -7.60 6.26 5.15
C LYS A 82 -6.87 6.94 3.98
N LYS A 83 -5.62 6.52 3.71
CA LYS A 83 -4.82 7.08 2.62
C LYS A 83 -5.43 6.78 1.25
N GLY A 84 -5.79 5.51 1.00
CA GLY A 84 -6.32 5.08 -0.28
C GLY A 84 -7.73 5.61 -0.58
N LEU A 85 -8.66 5.54 0.38
CA LEU A 85 -10.07 5.88 0.15
C LEU A 85 -10.40 7.35 0.36
N LEU A 86 -9.74 8.04 1.30
CA LEU A 86 -10.06 9.44 1.62
C LEU A 86 -9.08 10.42 0.99
N GLN A 87 -7.81 10.03 0.82
CA GLN A 87 -6.75 10.92 0.33
C GLN A 87 -6.34 10.61 -1.11
N PHE A 88 -6.81 9.48 -1.67
CA PHE A 88 -6.37 8.96 -2.97
C PHE A 88 -4.85 8.83 -3.08
N ASP A 89 -4.20 8.58 -1.94
CA ASP A 89 -2.77 8.34 -1.84
C ASP A 89 -2.51 6.83 -1.80
N PHE A 90 -2.04 6.32 -2.93
CA PHE A 90 -1.69 4.91 -3.13
C PHE A 90 -0.22 4.61 -2.82
N GLY A 91 0.56 5.61 -2.42
CA GLY A 91 1.98 5.47 -2.14
C GLY A 91 2.85 5.27 -3.39
N PRO A 92 4.16 4.99 -3.18
CA PRO A 92 5.10 4.78 -4.26
C PRO A 92 4.95 3.39 -4.91
N SER A 93 5.27 3.30 -6.19
CA SER A 93 5.32 2.02 -6.91
C SER A 93 6.49 1.17 -6.45
N LEU A 94 6.24 -0.11 -6.16
CA LEU A 94 7.30 -1.10 -5.89
C LEU A 94 8.18 -1.35 -7.13
N MET A 95 7.60 -1.25 -8.32
CA MET A 95 8.29 -1.54 -9.59
C MET A 95 9.01 -0.32 -10.16
N SER A 96 8.48 0.87 -9.89
CA SER A 96 8.94 2.14 -10.45
C SER A 96 9.30 3.14 -9.35
N PHE A 97 9.87 2.68 -8.24
CA PHE A 97 10.25 3.56 -7.14
C PHE A 97 11.24 4.64 -7.61
N PRO A 98 11.09 5.91 -7.20
CA PRO A 98 10.15 6.45 -6.20
C PRO A 98 8.80 6.96 -6.74
N THR A 99 8.46 6.68 -8.00
CA THR A 99 7.26 7.27 -8.64
C THR A 99 5.96 6.88 -7.91
N PRO A 100 5.12 7.86 -7.50
CA PRO A 100 3.81 7.60 -6.93
C PRO A 100 2.90 6.83 -7.88
N VAL A 101 2.15 5.86 -7.37
CA VAL A 101 1.22 5.06 -8.18
C VAL A 101 0.16 5.95 -8.83
N GLY A 102 -0.31 6.98 -8.13
CA GLY A 102 -1.29 7.93 -8.66
C GLY A 102 -0.81 8.65 -9.93
N ASP A 103 0.48 8.95 -10.04
CA ASP A 103 1.03 9.60 -11.23
C ASP A 103 1.16 8.62 -12.41
N ILE A 104 1.47 7.36 -12.12
CA ILE A 104 1.44 6.29 -13.13
C ILE A 104 0.02 6.14 -13.67
N ILE A 105 -0.99 6.07 -12.80
CA ILE A 105 -2.40 5.92 -13.20
C ILE A 105 -2.86 7.09 -14.08
N LYS A 106 -2.46 8.33 -13.77
CA LYS A 106 -2.82 9.51 -14.59
C LYS A 106 -2.21 9.51 -16.00
N THR A 107 -1.15 8.73 -16.20
CA THR A 107 -0.44 8.68 -17.49
C THR A 107 -1.15 7.75 -18.49
N TYR A 108 -2.03 6.88 -18.02
CA TYR A 108 -2.85 5.96 -18.83
C TYR A 108 -4.31 6.42 -18.89
#